data_AF-A0A6G8C275-F1
#
_entry.id   AF-A0A6G8C275-F1
#
_cell.length_a   1.000
_cell.length_b   1.000
_cell.length_c   1.000
_cell.angle_alpha   90.00
_cell.angle_beta   90.00
_cell.angle_gamma   90.00
#
_symmetry.space_group_name_H-M   'P 1'
#
loop_
_entity.id
_entity.type
_entity.pdbx_description
1 polymer ?
#
loop_
_entity_poly.entity_id
_entity_poly.type
_entity_poly.pdbx_seq_one_letter_code
_entity_poly.pdbx_strand_id
1 'polypeptide(L)'
;MSACLRNSVAALLAGGLMQVASAQWVVSSGAAFDLAGGAADLACLPVDISGTYSLSGGSAANAGPLTIAAGGVLNAQGQMLLGADFNNLGTLNAANGAVTLNGACVAAGASISVGGTAVFNDLTISSTSGQTFSFQPGTSITVNGNLTVSGTPGAPVALVSASGVPITILLGPGARVTQSNVTLTNIIIGATVTPPASTTPVPVLDNLLVSILSLMVFVLSFGALRGRRSSNLQRKQP
;
A
#
# COMPACT_ATOMS: atom_id res chain seq x y z
N MET A 1 23.79 21.27 -64.59
CA MET A 1 22.79 20.41 -65.24
C MET A 1 23.55 19.20 -65.78
N SER A 2 23.26 17.93 -65.54
CA SER A 2 22.48 17.16 -64.56
C SER A 2 22.71 15.69 -64.96
N ALA A 3 22.87 14.81 -63.97
CA ALA A 3 22.55 13.37 -63.99
C ALA A 3 23.39 12.36 -64.81
N CYS A 4 23.92 11.35 -64.08
CA CYS A 4 23.95 9.89 -64.34
C CYS A 4 25.05 9.29 -63.44
N LEU A 5 24.86 9.08 -62.13
CA LEU A 5 24.01 8.12 -61.43
C LEU A 5 24.21 6.64 -61.87
N ARG A 6 24.56 5.82 -60.86
CA ARG A 6 24.28 4.38 -60.65
C ARG A 6 25.36 3.38 -61.06
N ASN A 7 26.06 2.84 -60.06
CA ASN A 7 25.93 1.43 -59.65
C ASN A 7 26.97 1.09 -58.58
N SER A 8 26.54 0.94 -57.33
CA SER A 8 27.12 0.04 -56.30
C SER A 8 26.43 0.26 -54.94
N VAL A 9 25.12 0.04 -54.82
CA VAL A 9 24.49 -0.14 -53.50
C VAL A 9 23.28 -1.07 -53.68
N ALA A 10 23.48 -2.38 -53.58
CA ALA A 10 22.39 -3.34 -53.50
C ALA A 10 22.86 -4.63 -52.81
N ALA A 11 23.21 -4.55 -51.51
CA ALA A 11 23.45 -5.74 -50.69
C ALA A 11 23.50 -5.47 -49.17
N LEU A 12 22.76 -4.50 -48.63
CA LEU A 12 22.70 -4.27 -47.17
C LEU A 12 21.36 -3.65 -46.75
N LEU A 13 20.25 -4.34 -46.99
CA LEU A 13 18.92 -3.85 -46.57
C LEU A 13 17.97 -4.96 -46.10
N ALA A 14 18.48 -6.03 -45.47
CA ALA A 14 17.63 -7.13 -44.99
C ALA A 14 18.05 -7.72 -43.63
N GLY A 15 18.90 -7.05 -42.85
CA GLY A 15 19.59 -7.66 -41.70
C GLY A 15 19.51 -6.92 -40.37
N GLY A 16 18.50 -6.09 -40.08
CA GLY A 16 18.60 -5.31 -38.85
C GLY A 16 17.34 -4.62 -38.36
N LEU A 17 16.27 -5.36 -38.07
CA LEU A 17 15.30 -5.01 -37.02
C LEU A 17 14.68 -6.32 -36.51
N MET A 18 15.48 -7.20 -35.92
CA MET A 18 14.94 -8.18 -34.98
C MET A 18 14.53 -7.39 -33.74
N GLN A 19 13.27 -6.94 -33.69
CA GLN A 19 12.68 -6.47 -32.45
C GLN A 19 12.76 -7.64 -31.47
N VAL A 20 13.63 -7.53 -30.47
CA VAL A 20 13.57 -8.39 -29.29
C VAL A 20 12.25 -8.04 -28.63
N ALA A 21 11.19 -8.76 -28.97
CA ALA A 21 9.93 -8.67 -28.26
C ALA A 21 10.19 -9.27 -26.87
N SER A 22 10.51 -8.40 -25.91
CA SER A 22 10.50 -8.79 -24.51
C SER A 22 9.07 -9.19 -24.17
N ALA A 23 8.85 -10.45 -23.83
CA ALA A 23 7.56 -10.88 -23.32
C ALA A 23 7.25 -10.08 -22.05
N GLN A 24 6.05 -9.52 -21.97
CA GLN A 24 5.56 -8.79 -20.81
C GLN A 24 4.11 -9.16 -20.58
N TRP A 25 3.70 -9.20 -19.31
CA TRP A 25 2.32 -9.39 -18.93
C TRP A 25 1.67 -8.03 -18.74
N VAL A 26 0.66 -7.71 -19.54
CA VAL A 26 0.00 -6.39 -19.48
C VAL A 26 -1.50 -6.56 -19.31
N VAL A 27 -2.03 -5.94 -18.26
CA VAL A 27 -3.47 -5.71 -18.11
C VAL A 27 -3.74 -4.27 -18.51
N SER A 28 -4.25 -4.08 -19.72
CA SER A 28 -4.52 -2.75 -20.26
C SER A 28 -5.63 -2.02 -19.51
N SER A 29 -5.63 -0.69 -19.56
CA SER A 29 -6.70 0.13 -18.97
C SER A 29 -8.07 -0.29 -19.49
N GLY A 30 -9.05 -0.45 -18.59
CA GLY A 30 -10.40 -0.92 -18.93
C GLY A 30 -10.52 -2.43 -19.14
N ALA A 31 -9.40 -3.17 -19.18
CA ALA A 31 -9.42 -4.63 -19.12
C ALA A 31 -9.52 -5.11 -17.68
N ALA A 32 -10.12 -6.28 -17.50
CA ALA A 32 -10.13 -7.02 -16.24
C ALA A 32 -9.61 -8.43 -16.48
N PHE A 33 -8.70 -8.87 -15.62
CA PHE A 33 -8.20 -10.23 -15.58
C PHE A 33 -8.41 -10.81 -14.18
N ASP A 34 -8.87 -12.04 -14.11
CA ASP A 34 -9.14 -12.74 -12.86
C ASP A 34 -8.53 -14.15 -12.94
N LEU A 35 -7.71 -14.50 -11.94
CA LEU A 35 -7.16 -15.84 -11.78
C LEU A 35 -8.21 -16.82 -11.28
N ALA A 36 -9.34 -16.32 -10.75
CA ALA A 36 -10.43 -17.09 -10.19
C ALA A 36 -9.96 -18.11 -9.13
N GLY A 37 -8.97 -17.73 -8.31
CA GLY A 37 -8.38 -18.61 -7.30
C GLY A 37 -7.30 -19.56 -7.81
N GLY A 38 -6.98 -19.52 -9.10
CA GLY A 38 -5.94 -20.33 -9.73
C GLY A 38 -4.51 -19.91 -9.38
N ALA A 39 -3.54 -20.62 -9.96
CA ALA A 39 -2.12 -20.31 -9.84
C ALA A 39 -1.56 -19.84 -11.18
N ALA A 40 -0.75 -18.79 -11.17
CA ALA A 40 -0.01 -18.30 -12.33
C ALA A 40 1.47 -18.18 -11.99
N ASP A 41 2.34 -18.68 -12.88
CA ASP A 41 3.76 -18.38 -12.87
C ASP A 41 4.04 -17.37 -13.97
N LEU A 42 4.57 -16.21 -13.58
CA LEU A 42 4.85 -15.10 -14.47
C LEU A 42 6.27 -15.15 -15.04
N ALA A 43 7.03 -16.22 -14.73
CA ALA A 43 8.32 -16.55 -15.35
C ALA A 43 9.32 -15.39 -15.37
N CYS A 44 9.31 -14.56 -14.33
CA CYS A 44 10.12 -13.34 -14.18
C CYS A 44 9.87 -12.27 -15.26
N LEU A 45 8.75 -12.34 -15.96
CA LEU A 45 8.37 -11.33 -16.94
C LEU A 45 7.93 -10.03 -16.24
N PRO A 46 8.18 -8.87 -16.85
CA PRO A 46 7.61 -7.60 -16.40
C PRO A 46 6.09 -7.68 -16.40
N VAL A 47 5.48 -7.10 -15.37
CA VAL A 47 4.04 -7.05 -15.15
C VAL A 47 3.61 -5.60 -15.07
N ASP A 48 2.74 -5.17 -15.98
CA ASP A 48 2.11 -3.85 -15.97
C ASP A 48 0.61 -3.99 -15.80
N ILE A 49 0.08 -3.38 -14.73
CA ILE A 49 -1.33 -3.37 -14.41
C ILE A 49 -1.84 -1.94 -14.54
N SER A 50 -2.46 -1.65 -15.68
CA SER A 50 -3.19 -0.42 -15.97
C SER A 50 -4.72 -0.59 -15.88
N GLY A 51 -5.21 -1.83 -15.96
CA GLY A 51 -6.61 -2.20 -15.69
C GLY A 51 -6.79 -2.86 -14.32
N THR A 52 -7.67 -3.86 -14.24
CA THR A 52 -7.93 -4.61 -13.00
C THR A 52 -7.35 -6.02 -13.09
N TYR A 53 -6.50 -6.41 -12.14
CA TYR A 53 -6.01 -7.78 -11.99
C TYR A 53 -6.43 -8.34 -10.64
N SER A 54 -7.11 -9.48 -10.62
CA SER A 54 -7.58 -10.14 -9.40
C SER A 54 -6.96 -11.52 -9.23
N LEU A 55 -6.45 -11.80 -8.03
CA LEU A 55 -6.04 -13.16 -7.64
C LEU A 55 -7.24 -14.01 -7.21
N SER A 56 -8.27 -13.38 -6.61
CA SER A 56 -9.48 -14.05 -6.10
C SER A 56 -9.20 -15.28 -5.21
N GLY A 57 -8.22 -15.18 -4.29
CA GLY A 57 -7.77 -16.29 -3.44
C GLY A 57 -6.55 -17.05 -3.98
N GLY A 58 -6.20 -16.82 -5.25
CA GLY A 58 -5.17 -17.57 -5.97
C GLY A 58 -3.73 -17.15 -5.67
N SER A 59 -2.79 -17.72 -6.42
CA SER A 59 -1.37 -17.41 -6.29
C SER A 59 -0.74 -16.92 -7.59
N ALA A 60 0.02 -15.82 -7.53
CA ALA A 60 0.88 -15.37 -8.63
C ALA A 60 2.33 -15.45 -8.17
N ALA A 61 3.15 -16.20 -8.90
CA ALA A 61 4.55 -16.46 -8.58
C ALA A 61 5.49 -15.88 -9.63
N ASN A 62 6.73 -15.63 -9.20
CA ASN A 62 7.84 -15.17 -10.03
C ASN A 62 7.46 -14.00 -10.93
N ALA A 63 6.72 -13.01 -10.40
CA ALA A 63 6.57 -11.77 -11.13
C ALA A 63 7.95 -11.11 -11.26
N GLY A 64 8.29 -10.65 -12.45
CA GLY A 64 9.44 -9.78 -12.66
C GLY A 64 9.16 -8.38 -12.09
N PRO A 65 9.63 -7.31 -12.74
CA PRO A 65 9.28 -5.95 -12.34
C PRO A 65 7.76 -5.75 -12.39
N LEU A 66 7.13 -5.43 -11.26
CA LEU A 66 5.70 -5.16 -11.17
C LEU A 66 5.45 -3.66 -11.05
N THR A 67 4.68 -3.12 -12.00
CA THR A 67 4.12 -1.78 -11.92
C THR A 67 2.61 -1.84 -11.89
N ILE A 68 2.00 -1.18 -10.90
CA ILE A 68 0.58 -0.86 -10.90
C ILE A 68 0.50 0.60 -11.32
N ALA A 69 0.05 0.84 -12.56
CA ALA A 69 -0.05 2.18 -13.11
C ALA A 69 -1.15 3.00 -12.41
N ALA A 70 -1.11 4.32 -12.57
CA ALA A 70 -2.16 5.20 -12.07
C ALA A 70 -3.51 4.79 -12.67
N GLY A 71 -4.52 4.57 -11.81
CA GLY A 71 -5.84 4.06 -12.20
C GLY A 71 -5.92 2.53 -12.32
N GLY A 72 -4.79 1.82 -12.30
CA GLY A 72 -4.73 0.37 -12.20
C GLY A 72 -5.14 -0.13 -10.81
N VAL A 73 -5.73 -1.33 -10.77
CA VAL A 73 -6.20 -1.99 -9.55
C VAL A 73 -5.66 -3.40 -9.49
N LEU A 74 -4.86 -3.69 -8.46
CA LEU A 74 -4.43 -5.04 -8.13
C LEU A 74 -5.18 -5.54 -6.88
N ASN A 75 -6.06 -6.52 -7.08
CA ASN A 75 -6.72 -7.25 -5.98
C ASN A 75 -5.88 -8.47 -5.60
N ALA A 76 -4.89 -8.24 -4.74
CA ALA A 76 -3.97 -9.26 -4.25
C ALA A 76 -4.55 -10.06 -3.06
N GLN A 77 -5.81 -10.48 -3.15
CA GLN A 77 -6.50 -11.25 -2.11
C GLN A 77 -6.10 -12.74 -2.15
N GLY A 78 -4.80 -13.02 -2.04
CA GLY A 78 -4.21 -14.34 -2.23
C GLY A 78 -2.71 -14.32 -1.90
N GLN A 79 -1.91 -15.12 -2.59
CA GLN A 79 -0.45 -15.12 -2.45
C GLN A 79 0.19 -14.45 -3.66
N MET A 80 1.07 -13.49 -3.45
CA MET A 80 1.83 -12.88 -4.54
C MET A 80 3.33 -12.91 -4.22
N LEU A 81 4.12 -13.48 -5.13
CA LEU A 81 5.57 -13.54 -5.03
C LEU A 81 6.19 -12.70 -6.15
N LEU A 82 6.87 -11.64 -5.72
CA LEU A 82 7.51 -10.63 -6.54
C LEU A 82 9.03 -10.84 -6.48
N GLY A 83 9.61 -11.12 -7.64
CA GLY A 83 11.01 -11.44 -7.79
C GLY A 83 11.90 -10.28 -8.21
N ALA A 84 11.35 -9.10 -8.52
CA ALA A 84 12.14 -7.93 -8.90
C ALA A 84 11.48 -6.63 -8.38
N ASP A 85 11.70 -5.51 -9.08
CA ASP A 85 11.21 -4.19 -8.71
C ASP A 85 9.70 -4.17 -8.48
N PHE A 86 9.26 -3.35 -7.52
CA PHE A 86 7.85 -3.14 -7.20
C PHE A 86 7.57 -1.64 -7.18
N ASN A 87 6.58 -1.20 -7.95
CA ASN A 87 6.13 0.18 -7.95
C ASN A 87 4.60 0.26 -7.97
N ASN A 88 4.01 0.82 -6.93
CA ASN A 88 2.56 1.04 -6.87
C ASN A 88 2.20 2.52 -7.03
N LEU A 89 1.74 2.90 -8.22
CA LEU A 89 1.18 4.21 -8.54
C LEU A 89 -0.36 4.22 -8.57
N GLY A 90 -0.98 3.04 -8.44
CA GLY A 90 -2.43 2.85 -8.46
C GLY A 90 -2.96 2.31 -7.14
N THR A 91 -3.93 1.39 -7.23
CA THR A 91 -4.58 0.79 -6.05
C THR A 91 -4.11 -0.64 -5.84
N LEU A 92 -3.60 -0.93 -4.65
CA LEU A 92 -3.30 -2.29 -4.18
C LEU A 92 -4.28 -2.68 -3.07
N ASN A 93 -5.07 -3.71 -3.30
CA ASN A 93 -5.98 -4.31 -2.33
C ASN A 93 -5.40 -5.65 -1.85
N ALA A 94 -4.57 -5.60 -0.80
CA ALA A 94 -3.91 -6.77 -0.20
C ALA A 94 -4.38 -7.04 1.25
N ALA A 95 -5.60 -6.62 1.60
CA ALA A 95 -6.13 -6.65 2.96
C ALA A 95 -6.32 -8.07 3.53
N ASN A 96 -6.50 -9.08 2.67
CA ASN A 96 -6.62 -10.49 3.06
C ASN A 96 -5.58 -11.37 2.34
N GLY A 97 -4.50 -10.78 1.83
CA GLY A 97 -3.46 -11.49 1.09
C GLY A 97 -2.09 -11.39 1.74
N ALA A 98 -1.16 -12.21 1.25
CA ALA A 98 0.25 -12.12 1.61
C ALA A 98 1.08 -11.82 0.37
N VAL A 99 1.96 -10.83 0.50
CA VAL A 99 2.88 -10.42 -0.55
C VAL A 99 4.30 -10.73 -0.11
N THR A 100 5.06 -11.37 -0.98
CA THR A 100 6.45 -11.75 -0.75
C THR A 100 7.33 -11.08 -1.80
N LEU A 101 8.22 -10.19 -1.35
CA LEU A 101 9.30 -9.60 -2.13
C LEU A 101 10.55 -10.45 -1.88
N ASN A 102 10.96 -11.30 -2.83
CA ASN A 102 12.08 -12.24 -2.60
C ASN A 102 13.30 -12.05 -3.51
N GLY A 103 13.19 -11.19 -4.54
CA GLY A 103 14.30 -10.94 -5.46
C GLY A 103 14.69 -12.12 -6.36
N ALA A 104 13.84 -13.14 -6.53
CA ALA A 104 14.16 -14.34 -7.31
C ALA A 104 14.40 -14.10 -8.81
N CYS A 105 13.97 -12.94 -9.33
CA CYS A 105 14.04 -12.57 -10.74
C CYS A 105 15.17 -11.56 -11.05
N VAL A 106 16.02 -11.25 -10.06
CA VAL A 106 17.20 -10.38 -10.25
C VAL A 106 18.48 -11.15 -9.94
N ALA A 107 19.62 -10.61 -10.38
CA ALA A 107 20.92 -11.19 -10.09
C ALA A 107 21.23 -11.21 -8.57
N ALA A 108 22.09 -12.13 -8.14
CA ALA A 108 22.57 -12.20 -6.77
C ALA A 108 23.19 -10.86 -6.33
N GLY A 109 22.86 -10.38 -5.13
CA GLY A 109 23.30 -9.09 -4.60
C GLY A 109 22.74 -7.85 -5.30
N ALA A 110 21.86 -8.00 -6.30
CA ALA A 110 21.29 -6.85 -7.00
C ALA A 110 20.40 -5.99 -6.08
N SER A 111 20.28 -4.71 -6.46
CA SER A 111 19.32 -3.81 -5.81
C SER A 111 17.95 -3.91 -6.48
N ILE A 112 16.92 -3.92 -5.66
CA ILE A 112 15.50 -3.97 -6.05
C ILE A 112 14.86 -2.67 -5.63
N SER A 113 14.24 -1.97 -6.58
CA SER A 113 13.53 -0.72 -6.33
C SER A 113 12.14 -1.00 -5.74
N VAL A 114 11.81 -0.35 -4.61
CA VAL A 114 10.49 -0.40 -3.97
C VAL A 114 9.90 1.00 -3.93
N GLY A 115 8.89 1.23 -4.76
CA GLY A 115 8.26 2.52 -5.01
C GLY A 115 6.77 2.56 -4.68
N GLY A 116 6.29 3.77 -4.37
CA GLY A 116 4.86 4.06 -4.27
C GLY A 116 4.24 3.78 -2.89
N THR A 117 2.91 3.81 -2.83
CA THR A 117 2.17 3.62 -1.58
C THR A 117 1.50 2.27 -1.55
N ALA A 118 1.70 1.47 -0.51
CA ALA A 118 1.09 0.15 -0.40
C ALA A 118 0.68 -0.18 1.03
N VAL A 119 -0.48 -0.80 1.18
CA VAL A 119 -0.98 -1.34 2.45
C VAL A 119 -1.10 -2.85 2.30
N PHE A 120 -0.33 -3.58 3.10
CA PHE A 120 -0.31 -5.03 3.12
C PHE A 120 -0.96 -5.55 4.40
N ASN A 121 -1.64 -6.69 4.31
CA ASN A 121 -1.91 -7.47 5.51
C ASN A 121 -0.63 -8.16 5.98
N ASP A 122 -0.12 -9.10 5.19
CA ASP A 122 1.15 -9.77 5.46
C ASP A 122 2.18 -9.42 4.38
N LEU A 123 3.34 -8.94 4.81
CA LEU A 123 4.46 -8.61 3.94
C LEU A 123 5.69 -9.41 4.36
N THR A 124 6.22 -10.19 3.43
CA THR A 124 7.51 -10.86 3.58
C THR A 124 8.52 -10.22 2.64
N ILE A 125 9.63 -9.74 3.18
CA ILE A 125 10.79 -9.31 2.42
C ILE A 125 11.88 -10.33 2.69
N SER A 126 12.22 -11.14 1.72
CA SER A 126 13.23 -12.18 1.88
C SER A 126 14.30 -12.11 0.80
N SER A 127 15.46 -12.68 1.11
CA SER A 127 16.54 -12.82 0.14
C SER A 127 17.40 -14.00 0.52
N THR A 128 17.73 -14.83 -0.46
CA THR A 128 18.66 -15.95 -0.31
C THR A 128 20.07 -15.62 -0.80
N SER A 129 20.24 -14.50 -1.50
CA SER A 129 21.50 -14.12 -2.16
C SER A 129 21.91 -12.66 -1.93
N GLY A 130 21.45 -12.04 -0.85
CA GLY A 130 21.95 -10.75 -0.35
C GLY A 130 21.42 -9.51 -1.09
N GLN A 131 20.18 -9.58 -1.59
CA GLN A 131 19.54 -8.47 -2.31
C GLN A 131 19.38 -7.23 -1.42
N THR A 132 19.44 -6.07 -2.06
CA THR A 132 19.21 -4.77 -1.42
C THR A 132 17.87 -4.17 -1.88
N PHE A 133 16.88 -4.13 -1.00
CA PHE A 133 15.61 -3.45 -1.23
C PHE A 133 15.75 -1.96 -0.97
N SER A 134 15.76 -1.19 -2.06
CA SER A 134 15.96 0.26 -2.08
C SER A 134 14.61 0.98 -2.18
N PHE A 135 14.16 1.53 -1.06
CA PHE A 135 12.92 2.27 -0.95
C PHE A 135 13.09 3.66 -1.57
N GLN A 136 12.33 3.90 -2.63
CA GLN A 136 12.39 5.14 -3.40
C GLN A 136 11.80 6.33 -2.63
N PRO A 137 12.13 7.58 -3.01
CA PRO A 137 11.49 8.77 -2.44
C PRO A 137 9.95 8.71 -2.59
N GLY A 138 9.22 9.07 -1.53
CA GLY A 138 7.76 9.04 -1.53
C GLY A 138 7.13 7.66 -1.28
N THR A 139 7.95 6.63 -1.05
CA THR A 139 7.45 5.30 -0.69
C THR A 139 6.82 5.30 0.70
N SER A 140 5.59 4.78 0.80
CA SER A 140 4.85 4.65 2.06
C SER A 140 4.29 3.24 2.16
N ILE A 141 4.84 2.44 3.08
CA ILE A 141 4.42 1.05 3.31
C ILE A 141 3.76 0.94 4.67
N THR A 142 2.56 0.37 4.71
CA THR A 142 1.88 0.01 5.94
C THR A 142 1.64 -1.50 5.97
N VAL A 143 1.96 -2.15 7.09
CA VAL A 143 1.73 -3.59 7.29
C VAL A 143 0.82 -3.79 8.49
N ASN A 144 -0.37 -4.37 8.26
CA ASN A 144 -1.40 -4.51 9.30
C ASN A 144 -1.26 -5.80 10.11
N GLY A 145 -0.77 -6.88 9.50
CA GLY A 145 -0.55 -8.19 10.10
C GLY A 145 0.93 -8.43 10.36
N ASN A 146 1.53 -9.36 9.63
CA ASN A 146 2.91 -9.77 9.86
C ASN A 146 3.88 -9.13 8.85
N LEU A 147 4.90 -8.44 9.37
CA LEU A 147 6.10 -8.05 8.63
C LEU A 147 7.22 -9.05 8.93
N THR A 148 7.64 -9.81 7.93
CA THR A 148 8.81 -10.70 8.04
C THR A 148 9.91 -10.17 7.14
N VAL A 149 11.10 -9.96 7.69
CA VAL A 149 12.28 -9.57 6.93
C VAL A 149 13.39 -10.58 7.18
N SER A 150 13.81 -11.33 6.16
CA SER A 150 14.75 -12.44 6.35
C SER A 150 15.80 -12.57 5.23
N GLY A 151 17.06 -12.56 5.63
CA GLY A 151 18.20 -12.94 4.80
C GLY A 151 18.73 -14.34 5.16
N THR A 152 19.67 -14.84 4.38
CA THR A 152 20.45 -16.05 4.71
C THR A 152 21.74 -15.68 5.45
N PRO A 153 22.25 -16.55 6.34
CA PRO A 153 23.56 -16.34 6.96
C PRO A 153 24.66 -16.22 5.89
N GLY A 154 25.46 -15.15 5.95
CA GLY A 154 26.49 -14.84 4.95
C GLY A 154 26.01 -14.04 3.74
N ALA A 155 24.69 -13.88 3.55
CA ALA A 155 24.09 -13.03 2.54
C ALA A 155 22.87 -12.30 3.13
N PRO A 156 23.10 -11.33 4.05
CA PRO A 156 22.02 -10.63 4.73
C PRO A 156 21.18 -9.83 3.73
N VAL A 157 19.87 -9.73 3.99
CA VAL A 157 19.00 -8.85 3.22
C VAL A 157 19.21 -7.41 3.69
N ALA A 158 19.39 -6.48 2.75
CA ALA A 158 19.56 -5.07 3.06
C ALA A 158 18.31 -4.27 2.70
N LEU A 159 17.82 -3.44 3.62
CA LEU A 159 16.75 -2.48 3.36
C LEU A 159 17.35 -1.08 3.49
N VAL A 160 17.26 -0.29 2.43
CA VAL A 160 17.91 1.00 2.34
C VAL A 160 16.94 2.07 1.84
N SER A 161 17.02 3.28 2.39
CA SER A 161 16.37 4.43 1.77
C SER A 161 17.24 4.99 0.65
N ALA A 162 16.71 5.03 -0.58
CA ALA A 162 17.41 5.52 -1.76
C ALA A 162 17.78 7.01 -1.67
N SER A 163 17.00 7.79 -0.90
CA SER A 163 17.18 9.24 -0.76
C SER A 163 18.22 9.63 0.30
N GLY A 164 18.69 8.66 1.09
CA GLY A 164 19.52 8.94 2.28
C GLY A 164 18.74 9.54 3.46
N VAL A 165 17.45 9.84 3.30
CA VAL A 165 16.55 10.31 4.37
C VAL A 165 15.82 9.11 4.98
N PRO A 166 15.65 9.02 6.31
CA PRO A 166 14.91 7.91 6.92
C PRO A 166 13.50 7.71 6.35
N ILE A 167 13.19 6.48 5.95
CA ILE A 167 11.83 6.05 5.55
C ILE A 167 11.28 5.14 6.65
N THR A 168 10.01 5.34 6.98
CA THR A 168 9.32 4.53 7.98
C THR A 168 8.41 3.52 7.32
N ILE A 169 8.53 2.24 7.70
CA ILE A 169 7.53 1.21 7.46
C ILE A 169 6.54 1.25 8.62
N LEU A 170 5.32 1.67 8.33
CA LEU A 170 4.24 1.81 9.30
C LEU A 170 3.70 0.43 9.66
N LEU A 171 3.37 0.24 10.93
CA LEU A 171 2.77 -0.99 11.44
C LEU A 171 1.36 -0.69 11.93
N GLY A 172 0.42 -1.56 11.56
CA GLY A 172 -0.94 -1.52 12.06
C GLY A 172 -1.03 -1.97 13.53
N PRO A 173 -2.17 -1.71 14.20
CA PRO A 173 -2.39 -2.16 15.57
C PRO A 173 -2.27 -3.68 15.68
N GLY A 174 -1.35 -4.16 16.54
CA GLY A 174 -1.13 -5.59 16.74
C GLY A 174 -0.28 -6.27 15.66
N ALA A 175 0.26 -5.51 14.70
CA ALA A 175 1.18 -6.03 13.70
C ALA A 175 2.45 -6.62 14.36
N ARG A 176 2.96 -7.71 13.80
CA ARG A 176 4.14 -8.42 14.31
C ARG A 176 5.31 -8.24 13.36
N VAL A 177 6.51 -8.08 13.92
CA VAL A 177 7.74 -7.93 13.14
C VAL A 177 8.69 -9.06 13.49
N THR A 178 9.16 -9.77 12.48
CA THR A 178 10.21 -10.80 12.60
C THR A 178 11.37 -10.41 11.69
N GLN A 179 12.58 -10.29 12.24
CA GLN A 179 13.78 -9.94 11.49
C GLN A 179 14.88 -10.97 11.73
N SER A 180 15.53 -11.44 10.67
CA SER A 180 16.67 -12.37 10.74
C SER A 180 17.67 -12.11 9.62
N ASN A 181 18.96 -11.97 9.93
CA ASN A 181 20.02 -11.62 8.96
C ASN A 181 19.68 -10.39 8.10
N VAL A 182 19.32 -9.28 8.77
CA VAL A 182 18.85 -8.04 8.11
C VAL A 182 19.83 -6.90 8.39
N THR A 183 20.09 -6.08 7.37
CA THR A 183 20.78 -4.80 7.49
C THR A 183 19.81 -3.66 7.15
N LEU A 184 19.57 -2.74 8.09
CA LEU A 184 18.72 -1.57 7.88
C LEU A 184 19.58 -0.31 7.75
N THR A 185 19.40 0.46 6.68
CA THR A 185 20.09 1.75 6.48
C THR A 185 19.08 2.84 6.19
N ASN A 186 18.92 3.80 7.10
CA ASN A 186 17.90 4.85 6.99
C ASN A 186 16.48 4.28 6.81
N ILE A 187 16.19 3.15 7.47
CA ILE A 187 14.87 2.53 7.52
C ILE A 187 14.46 2.39 8.98
N ILE A 188 13.25 2.86 9.29
CA ILE A 188 12.64 2.74 10.61
C ILE A 188 11.44 1.80 10.47
N ILE A 189 11.32 0.81 11.34
CA ILE A 189 10.17 -0.11 11.36
C ILE A 189 9.34 0.18 12.61
N GLY A 190 8.05 0.44 12.43
CA GLY A 190 7.11 0.50 13.55
C GLY A 190 6.97 1.84 14.26
N ALA A 191 7.19 2.97 13.58
CA ALA A 191 6.59 4.20 14.11
C ALA A 191 5.06 4.03 14.02
N THR A 192 4.40 3.99 15.17
CA THR A 192 2.96 3.94 15.23
C THR A 192 2.41 5.21 14.57
N VAL A 193 1.32 5.06 13.80
CA VAL A 193 0.41 6.19 13.60
C VAL A 193 -0.08 6.57 14.99
N THR A 194 0.59 7.54 15.61
CA THR A 194 -0.09 8.31 16.65
C THR A 194 -1.21 8.98 15.87
N PRO A 195 -2.50 8.69 16.13
CA PRO A 195 -3.55 9.54 15.60
C PRO A 195 -3.13 10.97 15.94
N PRO A 196 -3.29 11.97 15.04
CA PRO A 196 -2.99 13.35 15.42
C PRO A 196 -3.68 13.57 16.75
N ALA A 197 -2.89 13.82 17.80
CA ALA A 197 -3.44 14.04 19.11
C ALA A 197 -4.37 15.23 18.92
N SER A 198 -5.68 14.98 18.98
CA SER A 198 -6.69 16.02 19.04
C SER A 198 -6.49 16.71 20.38
N THR A 199 -5.51 17.62 20.40
CA THR A 199 -5.09 18.41 21.56
C THR A 199 -6.00 19.60 21.79
N THR A 200 -7.18 19.62 21.21
CA THR A 200 -8.29 20.36 21.78
C THR A 200 -9.03 19.40 22.71
N PRO A 201 -8.77 19.40 24.03
CA PRO A 201 -9.72 18.80 24.96
C PRO A 201 -11.07 19.44 24.65
N VAL A 202 -12.03 18.64 24.17
CA VAL A 202 -13.43 19.06 24.23
C VAL A 202 -13.67 19.28 25.72
N PRO A 203 -14.00 20.50 26.18
CA PRO A 203 -14.31 20.73 27.57
C PRO A 203 -15.59 19.95 27.85
N VAL A 204 -15.44 18.75 28.41
CA VAL A 204 -16.53 18.08 29.08
C VAL A 204 -16.95 19.00 30.21
N LEU A 205 -18.17 19.54 30.11
CA LEU A 205 -18.79 20.24 31.23
C LEU A 205 -18.75 19.27 32.42
N ASP A 206 -18.03 19.67 33.48
CA ASP A 206 -17.96 18.92 34.72
C ASP A 206 -19.38 18.49 35.16
N ASN A 207 -19.51 17.30 35.74
CA ASN A 207 -20.79 16.75 36.22
C ASN A 207 -21.58 17.73 37.11
N LEU A 208 -20.89 18.69 37.74
CA LEU A 208 -21.48 19.79 38.49
C LEU A 208 -22.26 20.78 37.61
N LEU A 209 -21.72 21.16 36.45
CA LEU A 209 -22.39 22.08 35.51
C LEU A 209 -23.60 21.42 34.84
N VAL A 210 -23.51 20.12 34.52
CA VAL A 210 -24.65 19.36 33.98
C VAL A 210 -25.75 19.20 35.04
N SER A 211 -25.40 18.95 36.30
CA SER A 211 -26.38 18.86 37.38
C SER A 211 -27.03 20.22 37.69
N ILE A 212 -26.28 21.33 37.64
CA ILE A 212 -26.84 22.69 37.77
C ILE A 212 -27.80 23.01 36.62
N LEU A 213 -27.45 22.67 35.38
CA LEU A 213 -28.30 22.91 34.21
C LEU A 213 -29.59 22.07 34.28
N SER A 214 -29.50 20.81 34.70
CA SER A 214 -30.66 19.94 34.96
C SER A 214 -31.57 20.53 36.05
N LEU A 215 -30.99 21.05 37.14
CA LEU A 215 -31.74 21.69 38.22
C LEU A 215 -32.47 22.96 37.75
N MET A 216 -31.82 23.80 36.94
CA MET A 216 -32.42 25.02 36.40
C MET A 216 -33.62 24.72 35.50
N VAL A 217 -33.53 23.70 34.64
CA VAL A 217 -34.65 23.28 33.79
C VAL A 217 -35.79 22.72 34.63
N PHE A 218 -35.49 21.97 35.70
CA PHE A 218 -36.50 21.44 36.62
C PHE A 218 -37.23 22.56 37.39
N VAL A 219 -36.51 23.58 37.87
CA VAL A 219 -37.11 24.73 38.59
C VAL A 219 -38.00 25.55 37.66
N LEU A 220 -37.59 25.78 36.40
CA LEU A 220 -38.40 26.49 35.42
C LEU A 220 -39.70 25.75 35.08
N SER A 221 -39.64 24.42 34.94
CA SER A 221 -40.83 23.61 34.66
C SER A 221 -41.78 23.53 35.87
N PHE A 222 -41.25 23.46 37.10
CA PHE A 222 -42.08 23.57 38.32
C PHE A 222 -42.70 24.97 38.52
N GLY A 223 -41.96 26.04 38.20
CA GLY A 223 -42.47 27.42 38.26
C GLY A 223 -43.64 27.64 37.29
N ALA A 224 -43.53 27.13 36.06
CA ALA A 224 -44.60 27.21 35.06
C ALA A 224 -45.87 26.43 35.47
N LEU A 225 -45.71 25.27 36.13
CA LEU A 225 -46.83 24.48 36.66
C LEU A 225 -47.54 25.18 37.83
N ARG A 226 -46.80 25.87 38.70
CA ARG A 226 -47.38 26.59 39.84
C ARG A 226 -48.11 27.86 39.40
N GLY A 227 -47.61 28.59 38.40
CA GLY A 227 -48.29 29.75 37.80
C GLY A 227 -49.63 29.40 37.13
N ARG A 228 -49.74 28.21 36.53
CA ARG A 228 -51.01 27.69 35.98
C ARG A 228 -52.04 27.31 37.04
N ARG A 229 -51.61 26.96 38.26
CA ARG A 229 -52.53 26.68 39.39
C ARG A 229 -53.08 27.96 40.02
N SER A 230 -52.27 29.00 40.17
CA SER A 230 -52.72 30.29 40.73
C SER A 230 -53.70 31.03 39.80
N SER A 231 -53.53 30.93 38.48
CA SER A 231 -54.48 31.49 37.50
C SER A 231 -55.84 30.77 37.48
N ASN A 232 -55.91 29.50 37.89
CA ASN A 232 -57.18 28.76 37.98
C ASN A 232 -57.95 29.02 39.29
N LEU A 233 -57.28 29.46 40.36
CA LEU A 233 -57.95 29.80 41.63
C LEU A 233 -58.60 31.20 41.60
N GLN A 234 -58.11 32.13 40.78
CA GLN A 234 -58.74 33.43 40.53
C GLN A 234 -60.01 33.34 39.64
N ARG A 235 -60.26 32.19 39.01
CA ARG A 235 -61.44 31.98 38.12
C ARG A 235 -62.62 31.29 38.81
N LYS A 236 -62.52 31.00 40.12
CA LYS A 236 -63.60 30.45 40.96
C LYS A 236 -63.89 31.36 42.17
N GLN A 237 -64.30 32.58 41.89
CA GLN A 237 -65.26 33.39 42.67
C GLN A 237 -66.20 33.98 41.61
N PRO A 238 -67.54 34.01 41.76
CA PRO A 238 -68.32 34.06 42.99
C PRO A 238 -68.90 32.72 43.47
#